data_AF-A0A482YX21-F1
#
_entry.id   AF-A0A482YX21-F1
#
_cell.length_a   1.000
_cell.length_b   1.000
_cell.length_c   1.000
_cell.angle_alpha   90.00
_cell.angle_beta   90.00
_cell.angle_gamma   90.00
#
_symmetry.space_group_name_H-M   'P 1'
#
loop_
_entity.id
_entity.type
_entity.pdbx_description
1 polymer ?
#
loop_
_entity_poly.entity_id
_entity_poly.type
_entity_poly.pdbx_seq_one_letter_code
_entity_poly.pdbx_strand_id
1 'polypeptide(L)'
;MNIEVAYALEKKQTLLSLEVDEGISLKQAIENSGILVLYPQIDLSKDKTGIFGKIVKLDAILRDKDRVEIYRPLIADPKQVRKERAAQGKKMRSSKKS
;
A
#
# COMPACT_ATOMS: atom_id res chain seq x y z
N MET A 1 -0.34 -18.20 -18.60
CA MET A 1 0.96 -17.59 -18.23
C MET A 1 1.04 -17.43 -16.72
N ASN A 2 2.24 -17.49 -16.14
CA ASN A 2 2.44 -17.42 -14.69
C ASN A 2 2.89 -16.02 -14.29
N ILE A 3 2.20 -15.39 -13.34
CA ILE A 3 2.58 -14.09 -12.80
C ILE A 3 2.64 -14.14 -11.28
N GLU A 4 3.22 -13.09 -10.69
CA GLU A 4 3.25 -12.92 -9.25
C GLU A 4 2.65 -11.56 -8.87
N VAL A 5 1.87 -11.51 -7.80
CA VAL A 5 1.34 -10.28 -7.22
C VAL A 5 1.91 -10.11 -5.81
N ALA A 6 2.64 -9.02 -5.61
CA ALA A 6 3.35 -8.70 -4.39
C ALA A 6 2.78 -7.47 -3.70
N TYR A 7 2.58 -7.57 -2.38
CA TYR A 7 2.26 -6.44 -1.51
C TYR A 7 3.15 -6.46 -0.28
N ALA A 8 3.90 -5.37 -0.07
CA ALA A 8 4.86 -5.23 1.02
C ALA A 8 4.38 -4.23 2.08
N LEU A 9 3.99 -4.76 3.24
CA LEU A 9 3.81 -4.01 4.49
C LEU A 9 5.13 -3.92 5.25
N GLU A 10 5.21 -2.98 6.19
CA GLU A 10 6.43 -2.76 7.01
C GLU A 10 6.86 -4.02 7.77
N LYS A 11 5.90 -4.84 8.21
CA LYS A 11 6.14 -6.03 9.03
C LYS A 11 5.85 -7.34 8.29
N LYS A 12 5.32 -7.28 7.06
CA LYS A 12 4.89 -8.47 6.33
C LYS A 12 4.96 -8.24 4.83
N GLN A 13 5.55 -9.19 4.12
CA GLN A 13 5.47 -9.26 2.67
C GLN A 13 4.53 -10.42 2.29
N THR A 14 3.65 -10.17 1.32
CA THR A 14 2.80 -11.19 0.71
C THR A 14 3.13 -11.26 -0.77
N LEU A 15 3.32 -12.48 -1.26
CA LEU A 15 3.58 -12.82 -2.65
C LEU A 15 2.60 -13.93 -3.05
N LEU A 16 1.80 -13.68 -4.08
CA LEU A 16 0.81 -14.62 -4.59
C LEU A 16 1.18 -14.96 -6.03
N SER A 17 1.46 -16.23 -6.30
CA SER A 17 1.65 -16.73 -7.66
C SER A 17 0.30 -17.19 -8.21
N LEU A 18 -0.04 -16.77 -9.43
CA LEU A 18 -1.27 -17.16 -10.10
C LEU A 18 -1.04 -17.40 -11.58
N GLU A 19 -1.77 -18.37 -12.10
CA GLU A 19 -1.87 -18.64 -13.53
C GLU A 19 -3.03 -17.84 -14.10
N VAL A 20 -2.76 -17.10 -15.17
CA VAL A 20 -3.68 -16.17 -15.82
C VAL A 20 -3.61 -16.31 -17.33
N ASP A 21 -4.66 -15.87 -18.03
CA ASP A 21 -4.68 -15.81 -19.48
C ASP A 21 -3.68 -14.79 -20.02
N GLU A 22 -3.16 -15.04 -21.22
CA GLU A 22 -2.34 -14.06 -21.93
C GLU A 22 -3.15 -12.81 -22.26
N GLY A 23 -2.49 -11.65 -22.20
CA GLY A 23 -3.17 -10.38 -22.48
C GLY A 23 -3.97 -9.82 -21.30
N ILE A 24 -3.87 -10.42 -20.10
CA ILE A 24 -4.51 -9.87 -18.91
C ILE A 24 -3.89 -8.51 -18.54
N SER A 25 -4.74 -7.59 -18.10
CA SER A 25 -4.28 -6.32 -17.55
C SER A 25 -3.77 -6.47 -16.12
N LEU A 26 -2.90 -5.55 -15.70
CA LEU A 26 -2.39 -5.46 -14.35
C LEU A 26 -3.54 -5.34 -13.32
N LYS A 27 -4.59 -4.59 -13.64
CA LYS A 27 -5.79 -4.46 -12.80
C LYS A 27 -6.45 -5.82 -12.56
N GLN A 28 -6.74 -6.55 -13.65
CA GLN A 28 -7.42 -7.84 -13.58
C GLN A 28 -6.56 -8.87 -12.84
N ALA A 29 -5.24 -8.85 -13.02
CA ALA A 29 -4.34 -9.70 -12.26
C ALA A 29 -4.42 -9.44 -10.74
N ILE A 30 -4.48 -8.16 -10.32
CA ILE A 30 -4.65 -7.81 -8.91
C ILE A 30 -6.02 -8.28 -8.39
N GLU A 31 -7.09 -8.04 -9.14
CA GLU A 31 -8.45 -8.46 -8.76
C GLU A 31 -8.55 -9.99 -8.64
N ASN A 32 -7.97 -10.72 -9.59
CA ASN A 32 -7.97 -12.19 -9.62
C ASN A 32 -7.09 -12.82 -8.55
N SER A 33 -6.02 -12.13 -8.11
CA SER A 33 -5.12 -12.64 -7.08
C SER A 33 -5.78 -12.77 -5.70
N GLY A 34 -6.92 -12.12 -5.47
CA GLY A 34 -7.55 -12.06 -4.15
C GLY A 34 -6.81 -11.17 -3.15
N ILE A 35 -5.75 -10.47 -3.57
CA ILE A 35 -4.96 -9.63 -2.66
C ILE A 35 -5.76 -8.45 -2.08
N LEU A 36 -6.76 -7.97 -2.82
CA LEU A 36 -7.69 -6.93 -2.35
C LEU A 36 -8.60 -7.43 -1.23
N VAL A 37 -8.91 -8.73 -1.21
CA VAL A 37 -9.68 -9.36 -0.13
C VAL A 37 -8.80 -9.55 1.11
N LEU A 38 -7.54 -9.93 0.92
CA LEU A 38 -6.56 -10.05 2.01
C LEU A 38 -6.18 -8.70 2.62
N TYR A 39 -6.22 -7.63 1.81
CA TYR A 39 -5.82 -6.28 2.20
C TYR A 39 -6.85 -5.25 1.74
N PRO A 40 -7.96 -5.07 2.48
CA PRO A 40 -9.02 -4.12 2.14
C PRO A 40 -8.57 -2.66 2.14
N GLN A 41 -7.39 -2.37 2.72
CA GLN A 41 -6.79 -1.03 2.73
C GLN A 41 -6.15 -0.63 1.41
N ILE A 42 -5.95 -1.57 0.47
CA ILE A 42 -5.39 -1.26 -0.85
C ILE A 42 -6.41 -0.45 -1.63
N ASP A 43 -5.99 0.72 -2.11
CA ASP A 43 -6.83 1.58 -2.96
C ASP A 43 -6.12 1.79 -4.30
N LEU A 44 -6.48 1.00 -5.31
CA LEU A 44 -5.87 1.07 -6.64
C LEU A 44 -6.03 2.43 -7.34
N SER A 45 -6.92 3.32 -6.85
CA SER A 45 -7.03 4.68 -7.37
C SER A 45 -5.95 5.63 -6.84
N LYS A 46 -5.32 5.29 -5.71
CA LYS A 46 -4.31 6.11 -5.03
C LYS A 46 -2.94 5.42 -4.96
N ASP A 47 -2.95 4.11 -4.80
CA ASP A 47 -1.78 3.27 -4.64
C ASP A 47 -1.08 3.14 -6.00
N LYS A 48 0.24 3.33 -5.99
CA LYS A 48 1.03 3.15 -7.20
C LYS A 48 1.20 1.65 -7.43
N THR A 49 1.11 1.23 -8.68
CA THR A 49 1.39 -0.14 -9.08
C THR A 49 2.62 -0.17 -9.99
N GLY A 50 3.29 -1.32 -10.01
CA GLY A 50 4.49 -1.50 -10.80
C GLY A 50 4.68 -2.93 -11.28
N ILE A 51 5.58 -3.10 -12.24
CA ILE A 51 6.08 -4.40 -12.69
C ILE A 51 7.60 -4.37 -12.50
N PHE A 52 8.15 -5.29 -11.70
CA PHE A 52 9.59 -5.37 -11.40
C PHE A 52 10.26 -4.02 -11.09
N GLY A 53 9.72 -3.26 -10.14
CA GLY A 53 10.27 -1.96 -9.74
C GLY A 53 9.98 -0.79 -10.68
N LYS A 54 9.27 -1.01 -11.80
CA LYS A 54 8.86 0.06 -12.72
C LYS A 54 7.39 0.41 -12.48
N ILE A 55 7.11 1.66 -12.15
CA ILE A 55 5.73 2.15 -12.00
C ILE A 55 5.04 2.04 -13.36
N VAL A 56 3.88 1.39 -13.38
CA VAL A 56 3.05 1.23 -14.57
C VAL A 56 1.59 1.53 -14.22
N LYS A 57 0.77 1.70 -15.24
CA LYS A 57 -0.67 1.93 -15.08
C LYS A 57 -1.41 0.60 -14.96
N LEU A 58 -2.62 0.66 -14.42
CA LEU A 58 -3.52 -0.47 -14.23
C LEU A 58 -3.96 -1.17 -15.53
N ASP A 59 -3.91 -0.46 -16.65
CA ASP A 59 -4.24 -0.94 -18.00
C ASP A 59 -3.06 -1.63 -18.71
N ALA A 60 -1.87 -1.66 -18.08
CA ALA A 60 -0.72 -2.33 -18.66
C ALA A 60 -0.98 -3.83 -18.82
N ILE A 61 -0.65 -4.35 -19.99
CA ILE A 61 -0.76 -5.78 -20.29
C ILE A 61 0.45 -6.51 -19.71
N LEU A 62 0.19 -7.56 -18.95
CA LEU A 62 1.21 -8.38 -18.34
C LEU A 62 1.80 -9.40 -19.31
N ARG A 63 3.03 -9.82 -19.03
CA ARG A 63 3.74 -10.89 -19.72
C ARG A 63 4.00 -12.05 -18.77
N ASP A 64 4.35 -13.19 -19.34
CA ASP A 64 4.76 -14.35 -18.55
C ASP A 64 5.93 -13.99 -17.63
N LYS A 65 5.82 -14.41 -16.37
CA LYS A 65 6.75 -14.18 -15.26
C LYS A 65 6.82 -12.73 -14.77
N ASP A 66 5.88 -11.86 -15.18
CA ASP A 66 5.80 -10.52 -14.59
C ASP A 66 5.45 -10.59 -13.10
N ARG A 67 6.15 -9.77 -12.31
CA ARG A 67 5.80 -9.51 -10.91
C ARG A 67 5.15 -8.15 -10.77
N VAL A 68 3.85 -8.17 -10.51
CA VAL A 68 3.03 -7.01 -10.14
C VAL A 68 3.32 -6.63 -8.70
N GLU A 69 3.61 -5.35 -8.47
CA GLU A 69 3.94 -4.78 -7.16
C GLU A 69 2.93 -3.68 -6.83
N ILE A 70 2.33 -3.75 -5.64
CA ILE A 70 1.42 -2.72 -5.13
C ILE A 70 2.17 -1.89 -4.07
N TYR A 71 2.40 -0.61 -4.36
CA TYR A 71 3.12 0.31 -3.47
C TYR A 71 2.17 1.09 -2.59
N ARG A 72 2.56 1.24 -1.32
CA ARG A 72 1.82 2.05 -0.36
C ARG A 72 2.08 3.55 -0.57
N PRO A 73 1.08 4.41 -0.34
CA PRO A 73 1.30 5.84 -0.27
C PRO A 73 2.22 6.14 0.92
N LEU A 74 3.19 7.03 0.71
CA LEU A 74 3.99 7.54 1.81
C LEU A 74 3.05 8.31 2.74
N ILE A 75 2.85 7.81 3.96
CA ILE A 75 2.16 8.55 5.01
C ILE A 75 3.10 9.67 5.45
N ALA A 76 3.17 10.73 4.67
CA ALA A 76 3.55 12.03 5.18
C ALA A 76 2.26 12.64 5.74
N ASP A 77 1.96 12.38 7.01
CA ASP A 77 0.96 13.17 7.73
C ASP A 77 1.65 14.23 8.61
N PRO A 78 1.97 15.42 8.06
CA PRO A 78 2.59 16.51 8.80
C PRO A 78 1.63 17.23 9.77
N LYS A 79 0.36 16.80 9.93
CA LYS A 79 -0.64 17.55 10.71
C LYS A 79 -0.96 17.01 12.10
N GLN A 80 -0.74 15.72 12.40
CA GLN A 80 -1.02 15.21 13.75
C GLN A 80 0.10 15.47 14.77
N VAL A 81 1.37 15.39 14.36
CA VAL A 81 2.52 15.56 15.28
C VAL A 81 2.62 16.98 15.86
N ARG A 82 2.05 17.99 15.18
CA ARG A 82 2.02 19.38 15.68
C ARG A 82 0.98 19.63 16.77
N LYS A 83 -0.12 18.86 16.80
CA LYS A 83 -1.20 19.08 17.79
C LYS A 83 -0.85 18.50 19.16
N GLU A 84 -0.07 17.43 19.21
CA GLU A 84 0.28 16.74 20.47
C GLU A 84 1.35 17.48 21.29
N ARG A 85 2.25 18.24 20.66
CA ARG A 85 3.28 19.01 21.39
C ARG A 85 2.75 20.26 22.11
N ALA A 86 1.66 20.86 21.63
CA ALA A 86 1.08 22.05 22.26
C ALA A 86 0.27 21.73 23.54
N ALA A 87 -0.13 20.47 23.75
CA ALA A 87 -0.96 20.07 24.88
C ALA A 87 -0.17 19.78 26.17
N GLN A 88 1.15 19.54 26.09
CA GLN A 88 1.96 19.17 27.27
C GLN A 88 2.53 20.37 28.06
N GLY A 89 2.39 21.60 27.57
CA GLY A 89 2.95 22.79 28.24
C GLY A 89 2.06 23.46 29.29
N LYS A 90 0.82 23.00 29.54
CA LYS A 90 -0.18 23.76 30.32
C LYS A 90 -0.78 23.08 31.55
N LYS A 91 -0.14 22.05 32.10
CA LYS A 91 -0.53 21.44 33.39
C LYS A 91 0.62 21.40 34.38
N MET A 92 1.15 22.56 34.78
CA MET A 92 1.97 22.67 36.01
C MET A 92 1.99 24.11 36.54
N ARG A 93 0.82 24.76 36.65
CA ARG A 93 0.62 25.97 37.45
C ARG A 93 -0.75 25.93 38.12
N SER A 94 -0.91 25.18 39.22
CA SER A 94 -1.84 25.53 40.32
C SER A 94 -1.88 24.48 41.43
N SER A 95 -1.20 24.76 42.54
CA SER A 95 -1.54 24.45 43.95
C SER A 95 -0.31 24.84 44.77
N LYS A 96 -0.15 26.09 45.24
CA LYS A 96 -0.85 26.78 46.35
C LYS A 96 -0.76 25.92 47.62
N LYS A 97 0.24 26.15 48.46
CA LYS A 97 0.24 27.04 49.66
C LYS A 97 -0.58 26.44 50.81
N SER A 98 0.10 25.88 51.80
CA SER A 98 -0.14 26.04 53.25
C SER A 98 1.08 25.53 54.00
#